data_AF-A0A3D2L461-F1
#
_entry.id   AF-A0A3D2L461-F1
#
_cell.length_a   1.000
_cell.length_b   1.000
_cell.length_c   1.000
_cell.angle_alpha   90.00
_cell.angle_beta   90.00
_cell.angle_gamma   90.00
#
_symmetry.space_group_name_H-M   'P 1'
#
loop_
_entity.id
_entity.type
_entity.pdbx_description
1 polymer ?
#
loop_
_entity_poly.entity_id
_entity_poly.type
_entity_poly.pdbx_seq_one_letter_code
_entity_poly.pdbx_strand_id
1 'polypeptide(L)' 'DQINVVIRVRLNLDGSLDGNASLVTPRSMPIGRRGVVVQRALTAVRQCANYQLPEDDYDEWKDIEVTIGPLKGN' A
#
# COMPACT_ATOMS: atom_id res chain seq x y z
N ASP A 1 14.81 8.28 11.97
CA ASP A 1 13.34 8.21 11.92
C ASP A 1 12.87 7.13 10.97
N GLN A 2 12.19 6.16 11.55
CA GLN A 2 11.46 5.14 10.81
C GLN A 2 9.97 5.43 10.98
N ILE A 3 9.18 5.31 9.90
CA ILE A 3 7.74 5.59 9.93
C ILE A 3 6.99 4.42 9.31
N ASN A 4 5.79 4.15 9.84
CA ASN A 4 4.83 3.28 9.18
C ASN A 4 4.03 4.11 8.17
N VAL A 5 3.91 3.58 6.96
CA VAL A 5 3.13 4.14 5.87
C VAL A 5 1.95 3.20 5.63
N VAL A 6 0.73 3.72 5.79
CA VAL A 6 -0.51 2.98 5.52
C VAL A 6 -1.08 3.48 4.21
N ILE A 7 -1.29 2.55 3.28
CA ILE A 7 -1.73 2.82 1.91
C ILE A 7 -2.99 2.00 1.67
N ARG A 8 -4.06 2.67 1.28
CA ARG A 8 -5.29 2.02 0.83
C ARG A 8 -5.20 1.74 -0.66
N VAL A 9 -5.51 0.51 -1.05
CA VAL A 9 -5.53 0.08 -2.45
C VAL A 9 -6.88 -0.53 -2.77
N ARG A 10 -7.33 -0.28 -4.00
CA ARG A 10 -8.38 -1.09 -4.60
C ARG A 10 -7.77 -1.99 -5.67
N LEU A 11 -8.27 -3.21 -5.71
CA LEU A 11 -7.82 -4.23 -6.64
C LEU A 11 -9.01 -4.69 -7.49
N ASN A 12 -8.75 -4.97 -8.75
CA ASN A 12 -9.65 -5.71 -9.62
C ASN A 12 -9.61 -7.20 -9.26
N LEU A 13 -10.59 -7.98 -9.75
CA LEU A 13 -10.64 -9.43 -9.53
C LEU A 13 -9.39 -10.17 -10.02
N ASP A 14 -8.70 -9.63 -11.03
CA ASP A 14 -7.44 -10.17 -11.54
C ASP A 14 -6.21 -9.79 -10.70
N GLY A 15 -6.40 -9.08 -9.58
CA GLY A 15 -5.33 -8.64 -8.69
C GLY A 15 -4.56 -7.41 -9.17
N SER A 16 -4.94 -6.81 -10.30
CA SER A 16 -4.40 -5.53 -10.75
C SER A 16 -4.96 -4.36 -9.93
N LEU A 17 -4.27 -3.21 -9.92
CA LEU A 17 -4.76 -2.02 -9.21
C LEU A 17 -5.95 -1.39 -9.95
N ASP A 18 -7.07 -1.21 -9.24
CA ASP A 18 -8.18 -0.40 -9.69
C ASP A 18 -7.87 1.09 -9.42
N GLY A 19 -7.19 1.71 -10.38
CA GLY A 19 -6.77 3.10 -10.29
C GLY A 19 -5.49 3.29 -9.48
N ASN A 20 -5.50 4.24 -8.54
CA ASN A 20 -4.30 4.65 -7.83
C ASN A 20 -4.36 4.36 -6.32
N ALA A 21 -3.22 3.94 -5.78
CA ALA A 21 -3.03 3.76 -4.34
C ALA A 21 -3.15 5.10 -3.59
N SER A 22 -3.92 5.11 -2.51
CA SER A 22 -4.22 6.30 -1.72
C SER A 22 -3.55 6.25 -0.35
N LEU A 23 -2.97 7.37 0.06
CA LEU A 23 -2.25 7.45 1.33
C LEU A 23 -3.22 7.66 2.50
N VAL A 24 -3.25 6.72 3.44
CA VAL A 24 -4.05 6.82 4.68
C VAL A 24 -3.22 7.46 5.78
N THR A 25 -2.00 6.94 5.98
CA THR A 25 -1.04 7.47 6.95
C THR A 25 0.34 7.56 6.32
N PRO A 26 1.01 8.72 6.38
CA PRO A 26 0.52 10.00 6.88
C PRO A 26 -0.59 10.59 5.98
N ARG A 27 -1.57 11.34 6.53
CA ARG A 27 -2.69 11.89 5.73
C ARG A 27 -2.25 12.87 4.62
N SER A 28 -1.04 13.39 4.73
CA SER A 28 -0.43 14.28 3.74
C SER A 28 1.04 13.90 3.54
N MET A 29 1.58 14.29 2.39
CA MET A 29 2.96 13.99 2.03
C MET A 29 3.93 14.75 2.96
N PRO A 30 4.79 14.05 3.73
CA PRO A 30 5.78 14.72 4.56
C PRO A 30 6.87 15.39 3.71
N ILE A 31 7.41 16.49 4.21
CA ILE A 31 8.55 17.18 3.59
C ILE A 31 9.87 16.49 4.00
N GLY A 32 10.87 16.52 3.12
CA GLY A 32 12.22 16.03 3.39
C GLY A 32 12.32 14.49 3.37
N ARG A 33 13.21 13.93 4.19
CA ARG A 33 13.55 12.48 4.16
C ARG A 33 12.36 11.55 4.37
N ARG A 34 11.35 11.97 5.15
CA ARG A 34 10.13 11.18 5.39
C ARG A 34 9.25 11.09 4.14
N GLY A 35 9.26 12.10 3.28
CA GLY A 35 8.58 12.06 1.99
C GLY A 35 9.15 10.98 1.06
N VAL A 36 10.48 10.84 1.03
CA VAL A 36 11.13 9.78 0.23
C VAL A 36 10.69 8.39 0.66
N VAL A 37 10.50 8.16 1.96
CA VAL A 37 10.00 6.87 2.49
C VAL A 37 8.57 6.59 2.00
N VAL A 38 7.69 7.60 2.05
CA VAL A 38 6.30 7.47 1.55
C VAL A 38 6.26 7.17 0.05
N GLN A 39 7.08 7.86 -0.75
CA GLN A 39 7.21 7.59 -2.19
C GLN A 39 7.68 6.17 -2.47
N ARG A 40 8.67 5.68 -1.72
CA ARG A 40 9.15 4.30 -1.86
C ARG A 40 8.07 3.27 -1.53
N ALA A 41 7.28 3.51 -0.48
CA ALA A 41 6.17 2.65 -0.11
C ALA A 41 5.10 2.61 -1.22
N LEU A 42 4.71 3.75 -1.78
CA LEU A 42 3.76 3.82 -2.91
C LEU A 42 4.29 3.10 -4.15
N THR A 43 5.58 3.26 -4.47
CA THR A 43 6.21 2.55 -5.59
C THR A 43 6.22 1.04 -5.37
N ALA A 44 6.54 0.58 -4.16
CA ALA A 44 6.55 -0.84 -3.83
C ALA A 44 5.16 -1.48 -4.03
N VAL A 45 4.10 -0.85 -3.52
CA VAL A 45 2.72 -1.32 -3.72
C VAL A 45 2.36 -1.46 -5.20
N ARG A 46 2.75 -0.48 -6.03
CA ARG A 46 2.51 -0.52 -7.47
C ARG A 46 3.32 -1.60 -8.19
N GLN A 47 4.56 -1.84 -7.76
CA GLN A 47 5.41 -2.89 -8.32
C GLN A 47 4.96 -4.30 -7.96
N CYS A 48 4.34 -4.46 -6.79
CA CYS A 48 3.78 -5.73 -6.34
C CYS A 48 2.37 -6.00 -6.90
N ALA A 49 1.75 -5.04 -7.59
CA ALA A 49 0.44 -5.23 -8.21
C ALA A 49 0.44 -6.39 -9.21
N ASN A 50 -0.77 -6.93 -9.48
CA ASN A 50 -1.01 -8.26 -10.05
C ASN A 50 -0.88 -9.38 -9.00
N TYR A 51 -1.58 -9.18 -7.87
CA TYR A 51 -1.58 -10.14 -6.78
C TYR A 51 -2.38 -11.38 -7.17
N GLN A 52 -1.79 -12.57 -6.96
CA GLN A 52 -2.50 -13.83 -7.14
C GLN A 52 -3.33 -14.10 -5.88
N LEU A 53 -4.57 -13.64 -5.88
CA LEU A 53 -5.51 -13.77 -4.76
C LEU A 53 -6.68 -14.69 -5.14
N PRO A 54 -7.28 -15.41 -4.17
CA PRO A 54 -8.45 -16.25 -4.43
C PRO A 54 -9.64 -15.41 -4.88
N GLU A 55 -10.22 -15.77 -6.03
CA GLU A 55 -11.39 -15.06 -6.57
C GLU A 55 -12.62 -15.17 -5.65
N ASP A 56 -12.79 -16.31 -4.95
CA ASP A 56 -13.92 -16.57 -4.05
C ASP A 56 -13.98 -15.57 -2.88
N ASP A 57 -12.83 -15.01 -2.48
CA ASP A 57 -12.69 -14.08 -1.35
C ASP A 57 -12.61 -12.61 -1.82
N TYR A 58 -12.96 -12.30 -3.07
CA TYR A 58 -12.77 -10.97 -3.66
C TYR A 58 -13.34 -9.83 -2.81
N ASP A 59 -14.51 -10.04 -2.20
CA ASP A 59 -15.14 -9.04 -1.35
C ASP A 59 -14.31 -8.68 -0.10
N GLU A 60 -13.45 -9.58 0.35
CA GLU A 60 -12.56 -9.38 1.49
C GLU A 60 -11.32 -8.55 1.13
N TRP A 61 -10.81 -8.68 -0.10
CA TRP A 61 -9.52 -8.09 -0.49
C TRP A 61 -9.57 -7.00 -1.57
N LYS A 62 -10.73 -6.75 -2.19
CA LYS A 62 -10.90 -5.69 -3.22
C LYS A 62 -10.61 -4.27 -2.72
N ASP A 63 -10.66 -4.02 -1.41
CA ASP A 63 -10.38 -2.73 -0.79
C ASP A 63 -9.65 -2.93 0.55
N ILE A 64 -8.32 -2.86 0.53
CA ILE A 64 -7.45 -3.21 1.66
C ILE A 64 -6.49 -2.10 2.02
N GLU A 65 -6.01 -2.13 3.27
CA GLU A 65 -4.95 -1.26 3.76
C GLU A 65 -3.63 -2.04 3.92
N VAL A 66 -2.61 -1.59 3.19
CA VAL A 66 -1.26 -2.13 3.25
C VAL A 66 -0.41 -1.25 4.17
N THR A 67 0.17 -1.84 5.20
CA THR A 67 1.11 -1.15 6.10
C THR A 67 2.55 -1.51 5.73
N ILE A 68 3.32 -0.51 5.32
CA ILE A 68 4.75 -0.62 5.02
C ILE A 68 5.52 0.15 6.07
N GLY A 69 6.34 -0.55 6.83
CA GLY A 69 7.15 0.03 7.89
C GLY A 69 8.35 -0.87 8.18
N PRO A 70 9.18 -0.49 9.16
CA PRO A 70 10.19 -1.39 9.67
C PRO A 70 9.55 -2.68 10.12
N LEU A 71 10.23 -3.79 9.87
CA LEU A 71 9.96 -5.00 10.65
C LEU A 71 10.10 -4.60 12.12
N LYS A 72 9.03 -4.77 12.91
CA LYS A 72 9.18 -4.75 14.37
C LYS A 72 10.17 -5.87 14.68
N GLY A 73 11.41 -5.49 14.98
CA GLY A 73 12.39 -6.45 15.48
C GLY A 73 11.82 -7.04 16.76
N ASN A 74 11.72 -8.38 16.80
CA ASN A 74 11.58 -9.11 18.04
C ASN A 74 12.92 -9.11 18.77
#